data_AF-A0A3M7SCE6-F1
#
_entry.id   AF-A0A3M7SCE6-F1
#
_cell.length_a   1.000
_cell.length_b   1.000
_cell.length_c   1.000
_cell.angle_alpha   90.00
_cell.angle_beta   90.00
_cell.angle_gamma   90.00
#
_symmetry.space_group_name_H-M   'P 1'
#
loop_
_entity.id
_entity.type
_entity.pdbx_description
1 polymer ?
#
loop_
_entity_poly.entity_id
_entity_poly.type
_entity_poly.pdbx_seq_one_letter_code
_entity_poly.pdbx_strand_id
1 'polypeptide(L)'
;MTLKHKISDQQRWEILGILKNRTKTKGEITELVGVSQKCVNTTKRNFQATPRVKNFGNCGKRPKLSNRELSYIISKETVRRVLAKKGIETYSAVKKPLLTVSDRTKRRNWTDKDRAKITIK
;
A
#
# COMPACT_ATOMS: atom_id res chain seq x y z
N MET A 1 -7.95 -31.33 9.08
CA MET A 1 -8.11 -30.02 8.39
C MET A 1 -7.32 -30.07 7.09
N THR A 2 -7.97 -30.10 5.92
CA THR A 2 -7.25 -30.00 4.64
C THR A 2 -6.83 -28.55 4.41
N LEU A 3 -5.52 -28.31 4.28
CA LEU A 3 -4.97 -27.00 3.96
C LEU A 3 -5.46 -26.60 2.56
N LYS A 4 -6.51 -25.78 2.47
CA LYS A 4 -6.99 -25.23 1.20
C LYS A 4 -5.94 -24.27 0.66
N HIS A 5 -5.10 -24.77 -0.23
CA HIS A 5 -4.13 -23.96 -0.94
C HIS A 5 -4.84 -23.04 -1.92
N LYS A 6 -4.37 -21.79 -1.97
CA LYS A 6 -4.88 -20.80 -2.91
C LYS A 6 -4.49 -21.22 -4.32
N ILE A 7 -5.46 -21.26 -5.24
CA ILE A 7 -5.21 -21.55 -6.64
C ILE A 7 -4.20 -20.54 -7.23
N SER A 8 -3.23 -21.03 -7.99
CA SER A 8 -2.26 -20.17 -8.68
C SER A 8 -2.91 -19.47 -9.88
N ASP A 9 -2.31 -18.36 -10.33
CA ASP A 9 -2.81 -17.69 -11.54
C ASP A 9 -2.63 -18.55 -12.79
N GLN A 10 -1.61 -19.42 -12.82
CA GLN A 10 -1.39 -20.42 -13.86
C GLN A 10 -2.58 -21.39 -14.00
N GLN A 11 -2.99 -22.01 -12.88
CA GLN A 11 -4.12 -22.92 -12.86
C GLN A 11 -5.43 -22.23 -13.29
N ARG A 12 -5.61 -20.94 -12.97
CA ARG A 12 -6.78 -20.17 -13.43
C ARG A 12 -6.77 -19.97 -14.94
N TRP A 13 -5.63 -19.65 -15.52
CA TRP A 13 -5.49 -19.51 -16.96
C TRP A 13 -5.73 -20.83 -17.69
N GLU A 14 -5.22 -21.94 -17.16
CA GLU A 14 -5.48 -23.28 -17.72
C GLU A 14 -6.98 -23.61 -17.71
N ILE A 15 -7.65 -23.41 -16.56
CA ILE A 15 -9.11 -23.61 -16.46
C ILE A 15 -9.85 -22.74 -17.48
N LEU A 16 -9.51 -21.46 -17.59
CA LEU A 16 -10.19 -20.53 -18.50
C LEU A 16 -9.92 -20.86 -19.98
N GLY A 17 -8.69 -21.25 -20.32
CA GLY A 17 -8.32 -21.66 -21.67
C GLY A 17 -9.12 -22.89 -22.11
N ILE A 18 -9.19 -23.91 -21.27
CA ILE A 18 -9.97 -25.13 -21.56
C ILE A 18 -11.47 -24.82 -21.65
N LEU A 19 -11.99 -23.99 -20.74
CA LEU A 19 -13.40 -23.57 -20.76
C LEU A 19 -13.77 -22.77 -22.02
N LYS A 20 -12.85 -21.94 -22.53
CA LYS A 20 -13.07 -21.15 -23.76
C LYS A 20 -13.14 -22.05 -24.99
N ASN A 21 -12.27 -23.06 -25.06
CA ASN A 21 -12.20 -23.99 -26.18
C ASN A 21 -13.30 -25.08 -26.13
N ARG A 22 -14.04 -25.19 -25.01
CA ARG A 22 -15.13 -26.17 -24.78
C ARG A 22 -14.72 -27.64 -25.04
N THR A 23 -13.44 -27.95 -24.90
CA THR A 23 -12.87 -29.26 -25.26
C THR A 23 -13.10 -30.35 -24.22
N LYS A 24 -13.29 -29.97 -22.95
CA LYS A 24 -13.40 -30.89 -21.82
C LYS A 24 -14.58 -30.53 -20.93
N THR A 25 -15.19 -31.55 -20.34
CA THR A 25 -16.17 -31.41 -19.28
C THR A 25 -15.51 -30.85 -18.02
N LYS A 26 -16.33 -30.35 -17.09
CA LYS A 26 -15.79 -29.77 -15.86
C LYS A 26 -15.11 -30.81 -14.96
N GLY A 27 -15.54 -32.08 -15.01
CA GLY A 27 -14.92 -33.17 -14.25
C GLY A 27 -13.51 -33.47 -14.74
N GLU A 28 -13.33 -33.57 -16.06
CA GLU A 28 -12.01 -33.78 -16.66
C GLU A 28 -11.05 -32.62 -16.36
N ILE A 29 -11.55 -31.37 -16.29
CA ILE A 29 -10.75 -30.21 -15.89
C ILE A 29 -10.28 -30.35 -14.43
N THR A 30 -11.13 -30.88 -13.54
CA THR A 30 -10.75 -31.04 -12.13
C THR A 30 -9.62 -32.03 -11.95
N GLU A 31 -9.66 -33.13 -12.69
CA GLU A 31 -8.61 -34.15 -12.67
C GLU A 31 -7.32 -33.63 -13.31
N LEU A 32 -7.41 -32.95 -14.45
CA LEU A 32 -6.25 -32.45 -15.19
C LEU A 32 -5.50 -31.31 -14.48
N VAL A 33 -6.23 -30.37 -13.86
CA VAL A 33 -5.62 -29.20 -13.18
C VAL A 33 -5.38 -29.48 -11.69
N GLY A 34 -5.93 -30.58 -11.15
CA GLY A 34 -5.80 -30.95 -9.74
C GLY A 34 -6.56 -30.02 -8.80
N VAL A 35 -7.74 -29.53 -9.21
CA VAL A 35 -8.55 -28.58 -8.43
C VAL A 35 -9.95 -29.11 -8.17
N SER A 36 -10.59 -28.66 -7.10
CA SER A 36 -11.98 -29.04 -6.82
C SER A 36 -12.95 -28.52 -7.88
N GLN A 37 -14.05 -29.26 -8.11
CA GLN A 37 -15.14 -28.87 -9.00
C GLN A 37 -15.74 -27.50 -8.65
N LYS A 38 -15.77 -27.17 -7.35
CA LYS A 38 -16.20 -25.86 -6.84
C LYS A 38 -15.30 -24.74 -7.36
N CYS A 39 -13.98 -24.95 -7.38
CA CYS A 39 -13.01 -23.96 -7.84
C CYS A 39 -13.15 -23.64 -9.34
N VAL A 40 -13.35 -24.67 -10.18
CA VAL A 40 -13.63 -24.50 -11.62
C VAL A 40 -14.88 -23.64 -11.83
N ASN A 41 -15.96 -23.96 -11.10
CA ASN A 41 -17.22 -23.22 -11.20
C ASN A 41 -17.09 -21.76 -10.75
N THR A 42 -16.41 -21.49 -9.63
CA THR A 42 -16.21 -20.10 -9.16
C THR A 42 -15.30 -19.31 -10.10
N THR A 43 -14.26 -19.94 -10.65
CA THR A 43 -13.35 -19.28 -11.61
C THR A 43 -14.10 -18.86 -12.87
N LYS A 44 -14.97 -19.73 -13.40
CA LYS A 44 -15.85 -19.39 -14.53
C LYS A 44 -16.75 -18.19 -14.21
N ARG A 45 -17.47 -18.23 -13.08
CA ARG A 45 -18.39 -17.14 -12.67
C ARG A 45 -17.65 -15.81 -12.45
N ASN A 46 -16.52 -15.85 -11.76
CA ASN A 46 -15.72 -14.66 -11.46
C ASN A 46 -15.20 -14.01 -12.74
N PHE A 47 -14.76 -14.81 -13.73
CA PHE A 47 -14.31 -14.29 -15.02
C PHE A 47 -15.46 -13.68 -15.84
N GLN A 48 -16.65 -14.27 -15.79
CA GLN A 48 -17.85 -13.71 -16.42
C GLN A 48 -18.28 -12.39 -15.78
N ALA A 49 -18.17 -12.26 -14.45
CA ALA A 49 -18.53 -11.03 -13.72
C ALA A 49 -17.46 -9.93 -13.85
N THR A 50 -16.19 -10.32 -13.80
CA THR A 50 -15.04 -9.44 -13.91
C THR A 50 -14.03 -10.13 -14.83
N PRO A 51 -13.79 -9.65 -16.07
CA PRO A 51 -12.93 -10.32 -17.06
C PRO A 51 -11.42 -10.19 -16.72
N ARG A 52 -11.08 -10.32 -15.44
CA ARG A 52 -9.75 -10.18 -14.87
C ARG A 52 -9.39 -11.44 -14.12
N VAL A 53 -8.25 -12.04 -14.48
CA VAL A 53 -7.63 -13.10 -13.70
C VAL A 53 -6.75 -12.43 -12.64
N LYS A 54 -7.35 -11.91 -11.57
CA LYS A 54 -6.61 -11.31 -10.44
C LYS A 54 -6.90 -12.01 -9.13
N ASN A 55 -5.88 -12.11 -8.31
CA ASN A 55 -6.02 -12.38 -6.89
C ASN A 55 -6.49 -11.10 -6.20
N PHE A 56 -7.80 -10.93 -6.06
CA PHE A 56 -8.30 -9.94 -5.12
C PHE A 56 -7.74 -10.28 -3.74
N GLY A 57 -6.99 -9.33 -3.17
CA GLY A 57 -6.57 -9.43 -1.78
C GLY A 57 -7.81 -9.41 -0.89
N ASN A 58 -7.74 -10.10 0.24
CA ASN A 58 -8.76 -9.92 1.26
C ASN A 58 -8.69 -8.48 1.77
N CYS A 59 -9.83 -7.92 2.15
CA CYS A 59 -9.84 -6.64 2.85
C CYS A 59 -8.96 -6.75 4.11
N GLY A 60 -7.98 -5.85 4.22
CA GLY A 60 -7.14 -5.79 5.41
C GLY A 60 -7.97 -5.43 6.64
N LYS A 61 -7.51 -5.86 7.82
CA LYS A 61 -8.09 -5.39 9.08
C LYS A 61 -7.97 -3.86 9.14
N ARG A 62 -9.06 -3.19 9.53
CA ARG A 62 -9.05 -1.72 9.69
C ARG A 62 -7.94 -1.33 10.67
N PRO A 63 -7.07 -0.37 10.32
CA PRO A 63 -6.09 0.17 11.25
C PRO A 63 -6.80 0.71 12.50
N LYS A 64 -6.17 0.55 13.67
CA LYS A 64 -6.67 1.13 14.94
C LYS A 64 -6.55 2.65 15.01
N LEU A 65 -5.98 3.30 14.00
CA LEU A 65 -5.72 4.74 13.95
C LEU A 65 -6.45 5.35 12.76
N SER A 66 -7.24 6.39 13.02
CA SER A 66 -7.41 7.49 12.06
C SER A 66 -6.21 8.44 12.21
N ASN A 67 -5.86 9.21 11.17
CA ASN A 67 -4.67 10.10 11.19
C ASN A 67 -4.69 11.16 12.32
N ARG A 68 -5.80 11.32 13.05
CA ARG A 68 -6.06 12.40 14.00
C ARG A 68 -5.87 12.01 15.48
N GLU A 69 -5.73 10.71 15.79
CA GLU A 69 -5.87 10.18 17.17
C GLU A 69 -4.55 9.59 17.72
N LEU A 70 -3.43 10.32 17.61
CA LEU A 70 -2.12 9.83 18.05
C LEU A 70 -1.89 9.87 19.58
N SER A 71 -2.89 10.28 20.39
CA SER A 71 -2.74 10.46 21.84
C SER A 71 -3.42 9.39 22.72
N TYR A 72 -4.00 8.34 22.13
CA TYR A 72 -4.68 7.28 22.88
C TYR A 72 -3.76 6.08 23.19
N ILE A 73 -4.18 5.25 24.16
CA ILE A 73 -3.57 4.00 24.68
C ILE A 73 -3.15 3.05 23.55
N ILE A 74 -2.01 3.31 22.93
CA ILE A 74 -1.54 2.61 21.73
C ILE A 74 -0.07 2.30 21.93
N SER A 75 0.33 1.08 21.53
CA SER A 75 1.71 0.64 21.68
C SER A 75 2.65 1.54 20.89
N LYS A 76 3.81 1.85 21.49
CA LYS A 76 4.92 2.60 20.86
C LYS A 76 5.27 2.05 19.46
N GLU A 77 5.20 0.72 19.28
CA GLU A 77 5.49 0.06 18.01
C GLU A 77 4.45 0.34 16.91
N THR A 78 3.20 0.60 17.28
CA THR A 78 2.17 1.01 16.31
C THR A 78 2.44 2.41 15.82
N VAL A 79 2.82 3.33 16.71
CA VAL A 79 3.23 4.70 16.35
C VAL A 79 4.45 4.67 15.44
N ARG A 80 5.49 3.89 15.79
CA ARG A 80 6.70 3.73 14.97
C ARG A 80 6.39 3.26 13.54
N ARG A 81 5.56 2.24 13.37
CA ARG A 81 5.16 1.73 12.05
C ARG A 81 4.37 2.76 11.23
N VAL A 82 3.53 3.57 11.87
CA VAL A 82 2.78 4.63 11.19
C VAL A 82 3.70 5.76 10.74
N LEU A 83 4.64 6.19 11.58
CA LEU A 83 5.61 7.22 11.24
C LEU A 83 6.55 6.78 10.12
N ALA A 84 7.07 5.54 10.19
CA ALA A 84 7.90 4.96 9.13
C ALA A 84 7.18 4.89 7.78
N LYS A 85 5.90 4.51 7.76
CA LYS A 85 5.08 4.54 6.52
C LYS A 85 4.92 5.95 5.93
N LYS A 86 4.98 6.98 6.77
CA LYS A 86 4.94 8.38 6.33
C LYS A 86 6.31 8.93 5.95
N GLY A 87 7.37 8.11 6.02
CA GLY A 87 8.75 8.56 5.79
C GLY A 87 9.26 9.52 6.87
N ILE A 88 8.60 9.57 8.03
CA ILE A 88 9.05 10.39 9.17
C ILE A 88 10.02 9.52 9.96
N GLU A 89 11.28 9.62 9.59
CA GLU A 89 12.37 9.01 10.34
C GLU A 89 12.72 9.89 11.54
N THR A 90 13.13 9.28 12.64
CA THR A 90 13.53 9.99 13.87
C THR A 90 14.79 10.84 13.70
N TYR A 91 15.40 10.83 12.51
CA TYR A 91 16.71 11.40 12.25
C TYR A 91 16.66 12.43 11.12
N SER A 92 16.51 13.70 11.50
CA SER A 92 17.41 14.79 11.10
C SER A 92 16.79 16.13 11.52
N ALA A 93 16.89 16.44 12.81
CA ALA A 93 16.93 17.85 13.17
C ALA A 93 18.14 18.43 12.46
N VAL A 94 17.94 19.20 11.38
CA VAL A 94 18.99 20.04 10.82
C VAL A 94 19.47 20.88 11.98
N LYS A 95 20.65 20.54 12.51
CA LYS A 95 21.29 21.30 13.59
C LYS A 95 21.64 22.64 12.97
N LYS A 96 20.71 23.59 13.02
CA LYS A 96 21.03 24.98 12.76
C LYS A 96 22.10 25.34 13.79
N PRO A 97 23.26 25.87 13.38
CA PRO A 97 24.23 26.35 14.34
C PRO A 97 23.53 27.34 15.26
N LEU A 98 23.76 27.21 16.57
CA LEU A 98 23.19 28.13 17.55
C LEU A 98 23.73 29.53 17.24
N LEU A 99 22.91 30.34 16.60
CA LEU A 99 23.28 31.72 16.29
C LEU A 99 23.34 32.53 17.57
N THR A 100 24.46 33.22 17.74
CA THR A 100 24.61 34.23 18.79
C THR A 100 23.66 35.39 18.55
N VAL A 101 23.40 36.20 19.57
CA VAL A 101 22.56 37.42 19.44
C VAL A 101 23.13 38.34 18.35
N SER A 102 24.46 38.45 18.25
CA SER A 102 25.15 39.25 17.22
C SER A 102 24.85 38.76 15.81
N ASP A 103 24.92 37.45 15.57
CA ASP A 103 24.65 36.88 14.24
C ASP A 103 23.21 37.11 13.81
N ARG A 104 22.26 37.04 14.75
CA ARG A 104 20.84 37.31 14.49
C ARG A 104 20.62 38.77 14.09
N THR A 105 21.24 39.71 14.81
CA THR A 105 21.16 41.15 14.52
C THR A 105 21.79 41.49 13.18
N LYS A 106 22.97 40.94 12.86
CA LYS A 106 23.63 41.14 11.56
C LYS A 106 22.76 40.65 10.40
N ARG A 107 22.17 39.46 10.54
CA ARG A 107 21.26 38.91 9.52
C ARG A 107 20.03 39.80 9.33
N ARG A 108 19.40 40.25 10.42
CA ARG A 108 18.24 41.15 10.37
C ARG A 108 18.56 42.44 9.61
N ASN A 109 19.64 43.12 9.98
CA ASN A 109 20.07 44.36 9.35
C ASN A 109 20.41 44.19 7.86
N TRP A 110 20.94 43.02 7.48
CA TRP A 110 21.20 42.70 6.07
C TRP A 110 19.90 42.55 5.27
N THR A 111 18.93 41.78 5.78
CA THR A 111 17.60 41.68 5.14
C THR A 111 16.87 43.02 5.07
N ASP A 112 17.00 43.88 6.08
CA ASP A 112 16.36 45.20 6.08
C ASP A 112 16.98 46.13 5.02
N LYS A 113 18.31 46.08 4.82
CA LYS A 113 19.01 46.80 3.74
C LYS A 113 18.60 46.32 2.36
N ASP A 114 18.46 45.01 2.16
CA ASP A 114 18.08 44.47 0.85
C ASP A 114 16.60 44.71 0.56
N ARG A 115 15.72 44.67 1.56
CA ARG A 115 14.31 45.11 1.42
C ARG A 115 14.22 46.58 1.04
N ALA A 116 15.01 47.45 1.68
CA ALA A 116 15.02 48.88 1.37
C ALA A 116 15.41 49.16 -0.10
N LYS A 117 16.30 48.36 -0.70
CA LYS A 117 16.67 48.49 -2.12
C LYS A 117 15.53 48.10 -3.07
N ILE A 118 14.65 47.18 -2.68
CA ILE A 118 13.51 46.73 -3.48
C ILE A 118 12.38 47.76 -3.44
N THR A 119 12.23 48.47 -2.31
CA THR A 119 11.18 49.48 -2.12
C THR A 119 11.50 50.84 -2.76
N ILE A 120 12.76 51.11 -3.13
CA ILE A 120 13.21 52.37 -3.77
C ILE A 120 13.19 52.27 -5.31
N LYS A 121 12.41 51.35 -5.89
CA LYS A 121 12.21 51.21 -7.35
C LYS A 121 10.80 51.57 -7.76
#